data_AF-W1WWJ8-F1
#
_entry.id   AF-W1WWJ8-F1
#
_cell.length_a   1.000
_cell.length_b   1.000
_cell.length_c   1.000
_cell.angle_alpha   90.00
_cell.angle_beta   90.00
_cell.angle_gamma   90.00
#
_symmetry.space_group_name_H-M   'P 1'
#
loop_
_entity.id
_entity.type
_entity.pdbx_description
1 polymer ?
#
loop_
_entity_poly.entity_id
_entity_poly.type
_entity_poly.pdbx_seq_one_letter_code
_entity_poly.pdbx_strand_id
1 'polypeptide(L)' 'MESVQPKYVPISTLAKIWGRSKMYIYRRIDMIRNEGRFNEICMQLGPQQTLVHVEKFEAWMKGQHMKWLKGA' A
#
# COMPACT_ATOMS: atom_id res chain seq x y z
N MET A 1 11.80 -2.38 23.54
CA MET A 1 10.84 -3.27 22.83
C MET A 1 10.79 -2.80 21.40
N GLU A 2 11.46 -3.50 20.49
CA GLU A 2 11.26 -3.25 19.05
C GLU A 2 9.82 -3.65 18.73
N SER A 3 9.00 -2.65 18.43
CA SER A 3 7.63 -2.84 17.99
C SER A 3 7.70 -3.58 16.66
N VAL A 4 7.57 -4.91 16.67
CA VAL A 4 7.39 -5.69 15.44
C VAL A 4 6.11 -5.17 14.80
N GLN A 5 6.25 -4.24 13.86
CA GLN A 5 5.09 -3.71 13.16
C GLN A 5 4.43 -4.88 12.43
N PRO A 6 3.10 -5.08 12.59
CA PRO A 6 2.43 -6.16 11.89
C PRO A 6 2.64 -6.00 10.38
N LYS A 7 3.05 -7.09 9.74
CA LYS A 7 3.41 -7.15 8.32
C LYS A 7 2.28 -6.64 7.41
N TYR A 8 1.03 -6.90 7.81
CA TYR A 8 -0.20 -6.44 7.18
C TYR A 8 -1.01 -5.56 8.12
N VAL A 9 -1.49 -4.42 7.62
CA VAL A 9 -2.30 -3.49 8.40
C VAL A 9 -3.55 -3.06 7.64
N PRO A 10 -4.64 -2.67 8.34
CA PRO A 10 -5.79 -2.04 7.69
C PRO A 10 -5.40 -0.75 6.97
N ILE A 11 -6.14 -0.40 5.91
CA ILE A 11 -5.96 0.86 5.16
C ILE A 11 -6.00 2.09 6.08
N SER A 12 -6.87 2.09 7.09
CA SER A 12 -6.96 3.16 8.08
C SER A 12 -5.68 3.33 8.89
N THR A 13 -5.01 2.23 9.23
CA THR A 13 -3.73 2.25 9.97
C THR A 13 -2.59 2.69 9.06
N LEU A 14 -2.53 2.18 7.83
CA LEU A 14 -1.52 2.61 6.85
C LEU A 14 -1.60 4.11 6.57
N ALA A 15 -2.83 4.63 6.42
CA ALA A 15 -3.08 6.05 6.23
C ALA A 15 -2.52 6.90 7.39
N LYS A 16 -2.69 6.45 8.64
CA LYS A 16 -2.13 7.13 9.83
C LYS A 16 -0.60 7.09 9.84
N ILE A 17 0.00 5.92 9.57
CA ILE A 17 1.47 5.76 9.51
C ILE A 17 2.08 6.70 8.48
N TRP A 18 1.42 6.86 7.33
CA TRP A 18 1.92 7.67 6.22
C TRP A 18 1.53 9.16 6.29
N GLY A 19 0.73 9.57 7.29
CA GLY A 19 0.21 10.94 7.37
C GLY A 19 -0.64 11.32 6.16
N ARG A 20 -1.41 10.37 5.60
CA ARG A 20 -2.25 10.55 4.40
C ARG A 20 -3.71 10.23 4.68
N SER A 21 -4.60 10.64 3.76
CA SER A 21 -6.00 10.26 3.82
C SER A 21 -6.20 8.79 3.42
N LYS A 22 -7.26 8.15 3.92
CA LYS A 22 -7.63 6.79 3.47
C LYS A 22 -7.85 6.75 1.96
N MET A 23 -8.46 7.79 1.39
CA MET A 23 -8.73 7.90 -0.05
C MET A 23 -7.45 7.90 -0.88
N TYR A 24 -6.38 8.54 -0.39
CA TYR A 24 -5.07 8.48 -1.03
C TYR A 24 -4.58 7.03 -1.13
N ILE A 25 -4.68 6.28 -0.04
CA ILE A 25 -4.26 4.87 0.00
C ILE A 25 -5.13 4.02 -0.94
N TYR A 26 -6.46 4.19 -0.94
CA TYR A 26 -7.36 3.50 -1.87
C TYR A 26 -6.97 3.72 -3.33
N ARG A 27 -6.70 4.96 -3.73
CA ARG A 27 -6.24 5.26 -5.10
C ARG A 27 -4.94 4.55 -5.47
N ARG A 28 -4.00 4.43 -4.53
CA ARG A 28 -2.75 3.66 -4.76
C ARG A 28 -3.01 2.17 -4.89
N ILE A 29 -3.92 1.63 -4.08
CA ILE A 29 -4.33 0.23 -4.16
C ILE A 29 -5.01 -0.07 -5.50
N ASP A 30 -5.87 0.83 -5.99
CA ASP A 30 -6.50 0.67 -7.31
C ASP A 30 -5.46 0.67 -8.43
N MET A 31 -4.45 1.53 -8.36
CA MET A 31 -3.32 1.49 -9.31
C MET A 31 -2.56 0.16 -9.23
N ILE A 32 -2.24 -0.31 -8.02
CA ILE A 32 -1.58 -1.61 -7.80
C ILE A 32 -2.42 -2.76 -8.39
N ARG A 33 -3.76 -2.68 -8.26
CA ARG A 33 -4.68 -3.65 -8.84
C ARG A 33 -4.67 -3.62 -10.36
N ASN A 34 -4.68 -2.43 -10.96
CA ASN A 34 -4.59 -2.27 -12.41
C ASN A 34 -3.24 -2.75 -12.97
N GLU A 35 -2.17 -2.71 -12.17
CA GLU A 35 -0.87 -3.32 -12.50
C GLU A 35 -0.83 -4.85 -12.29
N GLY A 36 -1.92 -5.48 -11.84
CA GLY A 36 -1.97 -6.94 -11.60
C GLY A 36 -1.29 -7.40 -10.31
N ARG A 37 -0.81 -6.48 -9.48
CA ARG A 37 0.01 -6.77 -8.28
C ARG A 37 -0.77 -6.74 -6.97
N PHE A 38 -2.11 -6.71 -7.05
CA PHE A 38 -2.96 -6.59 -5.87
C PHE A 38 -2.68 -7.69 -4.83
N ASN A 39 -2.69 -8.96 -5.23
CA ASN A 39 -2.51 -10.08 -4.29
C ASN A 39 -1.08 -10.19 -3.74
N GLU A 40 -0.10 -9.51 -4.35
CA GLU A 40 1.27 -9.46 -3.83
C GLU A 40 1.40 -8.51 -2.64
N ILE A 41 0.66 -7.41 -2.67
CA ILE A 41 0.80 -6.27 -1.75
C ILE A 41 -0.39 -6.18 -0.79
N CYS A 42 -1.58 -6.57 -1.21
CA CYS A 42 -2.82 -6.51 -0.46
C CYS A 42 -3.39 -7.90 -0.21
N MET A 43 -4.15 -8.04 0.86
CA MET A 43 -4.91 -9.22 1.20
C MET A 43 -6.36 -8.81 1.41
N GLN A 44 -7.28 -9.39 0.66
CA GLN A 44 -8.71 -9.12 0.79
C GLN A 44 -9.35 -10.22 1.66
N LEU A 45 -9.80 -9.82 2.85
CA LEU A 45 -10.49 -10.70 3.81
C LEU A 45 -12.02 -10.69 3.62
N GLY A 46 -12.53 -9.69 2.90
CA GLY A 46 -13.94 -9.56 2.56
C GLY A 46 -14.20 -8.35 1.66
N PRO A 47 -15.47 -8.07 1.31
CA PRO A 47 -15.83 -7.00 0.37
C PRO A 47 -15.29 -5.61 0.79
N GLN A 48 -15.18 -5.35 2.09
CA GLN A 48 -14.73 -4.07 2.64
C GLN A 48 -13.49 -4.18 3.55
N GLN A 49 -12.94 -5.39 3.71
CA GLN A 49 -11.77 -5.62 4.55
C GLN A 49 -10.57 -5.96 3.69
N THR A 50 -9.73 -4.95 3.43
CA THR A 50 -8.44 -5.11 2.77
C THR A 50 -7.34 -4.75 3.74
N LEU A 51 -6.40 -5.67 3.91
CA LEU A 51 -5.14 -5.45 4.60
C LEU A 51 -4.04 -5.16 3.58
N VAL A 52 -3.09 -4.31 3.95
CA VAL A 52 -1.99 -3.89 3.09
C VAL A 52 -0.69 -4.26 3.76
N HIS A 53 0.19 -4.90 2.99
CA HIS A 53 1.54 -5.18 3.44
C HIS A 53 2.39 -3.91 3.42
N VAL A 54 2.84 -3.45 4.59
CA VAL A 54 3.46 -2.13 4.74
C VAL A 54 4.73 -1.99 3.87
N GLU A 55 5.69 -2.90 4.03
CA GLU A 55 6.97 -2.84 3.31
C GLU A 55 6.82 -2.98 1.79
N LYS A 56 5.99 -3.92 1.33
CA LYS A 56 5.76 -4.11 -0.12
C LYS A 56 5.06 -2.91 -0.74
N PHE A 57 4.12 -2.29 -0.02
CA PHE A 57 3.48 -1.06 -0.45
C PHE A 57 4.50 0.09 -0.53
N GLU A 58 5.38 0.23 0.46
CA GLU A 58 6.44 1.23 0.45
C GLU A 58 7.42 1.03 -0.70
N ALA A 59 7.85 -0.21 -0.94
CA ALA A 59 8.74 -0.56 -2.05
C ALA A 59 8.09 -0.24 -3.40
N TRP A 60 6.81 -0.54 -3.57
CA TRP A 60 6.07 -0.18 -4.79
C TRP A 60 5.97 1.34 -4.96
N MET A 61 5.66 2.09 -3.90
CA MET A 61 5.60 3.55 -3.92
C MET A 61 6.95 4.18 -4.32
N LYS A 62 8.07 3.68 -3.77
CA LYS A 62 9.42 4.09 -4.18
C LYS A 62 9.68 3.77 -5.66
N GLY A 63 9.25 2.60 -6.12
CA GLY A 63 9.31 2.20 -7.53
C GLY A 63 8.55 3.14 -8.47
N GLN A 64 7.36 3.61 -8.07
CA GLN A 64 6.59 4.59 -8.85
C GLN A 64 7.31 5.93 -8.99
N HIS A 65 7.92 6.43 -7.91
CA HIS A 65 8.75 7.64 -7.96
C HIS A 65 9.93 7.47 -8.93
N MET A 66 10.60 6.31 -8.90
CA MET A 66 11.71 6.02 -9.81
C MET A 66 11.28 5.85 -11.27
N LYS A 67 10.08 5.31 -11.54
CA LYS A 67 9.50 5.29 -12.89
C LYS A 67 9.29 6.71 -13.43
N TRP A 68 8.81 7.63 -12.59
CA TRP A 68 8.64 9.03 -12.98
C TRP A 68 9.97 9.71 -13.30
N LEU A 69 11.03 9.45 -12.52
CA LEU A 69 12.36 10.00 -12.77
C LEU A 69 13.04 9.46 -14.04
N LYS A 70 12.72 8.23 -14.47
CA LYS A 70 13.27 7.63 -15.69
C LYS A 70 12.51 8.01 -16.97
N GLY A 71 11.40 8.74 -16.84
CA GLY A 71 10.58 9.20 -17.96
C GLY A 71 10.77 10.69 -18.28
N ALA A 72 11.79 11.35 -17.71
CA ALA A 72 12.16 12.74 -17.97
C ALA A 72 13.43 12.82 -18.83
#